data_AF-A0A5N9DUC2-F1
#
_entry.id   AF-A0A5N9DUC2-F1
#
_cell.length_a   1.000
_cell.length_b   1.000
_cell.length_c   1.000
_cell.angle_alpha   90.00
_cell.angle_beta   90.00
_cell.angle_gamma   90.00
#
_symmetry.space_group_name_H-M   'P 1'
#
loop_
_entity.id
_entity.type
_entity.pdbx_description
1 polymer ?
#
loop_
_entity_poly.entity_id
_entity_poly.type
_entity_poly.pdbx_seq_one_letter_code
_entity_poly.pdbx_strand_id
1 'polypeptide(L)'
;MNSCIYKCKIGHTRIWPKKYKFDYGQIYYAIDLDELPSISKKIKFFSHNKPNIISIKNKDYLDSSSNTIKEKLNNWLIKNGYPTHEGRVILLTMPRILNRIFNPINFYFLLDVGNKYSRAVIEVNNTFGESHLYILNNLKNKGKLKSTSKPKQFHVSPFNSMDGHYNFHLSEIGDEVQTEIELIRDNRLVMFTQLNGFKS
;
A
#
# COMPACT_ATOMS: atom_id res chain seq x y z
N MET A 1 17.50 -6.22 10.54
CA MET A 1 16.31 -5.35 10.56
C MET A 1 15.70 -5.45 9.17
N ASN A 2 14.44 -5.85 9.08
CA ASN A 2 13.73 -6.04 7.81
C ASN A 2 13.13 -4.74 7.31
N SER A 3 12.84 -3.81 8.23
CA SER A 3 12.34 -2.49 7.92
C SER A 3 13.39 -1.61 7.25
N CYS A 4 12.96 -0.82 6.27
CA CYS A 4 13.81 0.10 5.52
C CYS A 4 13.03 1.29 4.96
N ILE A 5 13.75 2.23 4.36
CA ILE A 5 13.19 3.40 3.70
C ILE A 5 13.47 3.28 2.20
N TYR A 6 12.46 3.55 1.39
CA TYR A 6 12.59 3.68 -0.06
C TYR A 6 12.55 5.14 -0.47
N LYS A 7 13.51 5.53 -1.31
CA LYS A 7 13.42 6.77 -2.09
C LYS A 7 12.67 6.43 -3.37
N CYS A 8 11.44 6.94 -3.50
CA CYS A 8 10.54 6.61 -4.59
C CYS A 8 10.40 7.75 -5.58
N LYS A 9 10.26 7.40 -6.86
CA LYS A 9 9.71 8.26 -7.90
C LYS A 9 8.30 7.79 -8.22
N ILE A 10 7.34 8.69 -8.09
CA ILE A 10 5.92 8.43 -8.37
C ILE A 10 5.56 9.17 -9.63
N GLY A 11 4.91 8.47 -10.56
CA GLY A 11 4.39 9.05 -11.79
C GLY A 11 2.89 8.78 -11.90
N HIS A 12 2.14 9.80 -12.29
CA HIS A 12 0.72 9.68 -12.60
C HIS A 12 0.51 10.19 -14.02
N THR A 13 -0.15 9.38 -14.83
CA THR A 13 -0.52 9.72 -16.20
C THR A 13 -2.01 9.45 -16.36
N ARG A 14 -2.80 10.53 -16.48
CA ARG A 14 -4.15 10.43 -17.01
C ARG A 14 -4.04 10.43 -18.53
N ILE A 15 -4.58 9.41 -19.17
CA ILE A 15 -4.53 9.24 -20.63
C ILE A 15 -5.79 9.78 -21.29
N TRP A 16 -6.95 9.58 -20.66
CA TRP A 16 -8.26 10.00 -21.16
C TRP A 16 -9.02 10.85 -20.11
N PRO A 17 -9.81 11.87 -20.51
CA PRO A 17 -10.07 12.34 -21.88
C PRO A 17 -8.96 13.25 -22.44
N LYS A 18 -8.21 13.90 -21.56
CA LYS A 18 -7.06 14.73 -21.91
C LYS A 18 -5.81 14.20 -21.21
N LYS A 19 -4.76 13.98 -22.00
CA LYS A 19 -3.48 13.52 -21.49
C LYS A 19 -2.89 14.54 -20.53
N TYR A 20 -2.61 14.11 -19.31
CA TYR A 20 -1.92 14.88 -18.29
C TYR A 20 -0.96 13.95 -17.56
N LYS A 21 0.28 14.39 -17.38
CA LYS A 21 1.32 13.61 -16.73
C LYS A 21 2.05 14.49 -15.72
N PHE A 22 2.31 13.94 -14.56
CA PHE A 22 3.19 14.53 -13.56
C PHE A 22 3.97 13.44 -12.84
N ASP A 23 5.15 13.79 -12.36
CA ASP A 23 5.98 12.94 -11.52
C ASP A 23 6.64 13.73 -10.39
N TYR A 24 6.89 13.05 -9.28
CA TYR A 24 7.50 13.65 -8.09
C TYR A 24 8.26 12.60 -7.28
N GLY A 25 9.23 13.06 -6.49
CA GLY A 25 9.94 12.23 -5.52
C GLY A 25 9.14 12.12 -4.22
N GLN A 26 9.15 10.94 -3.60
CA GLN A 26 8.50 10.71 -2.31
C GLN A 26 9.26 9.65 -1.52
N ILE A 27 9.29 9.78 -0.19
CA ILE A 27 9.83 8.75 0.70
C ILE A 27 8.69 7.83 1.13
N TYR A 28 8.93 6.52 1.00
CA TYR A 28 8.08 5.47 1.56
C TYR A 28 8.83 4.67 2.61
N TYR A 29 8.13 4.23 3.64
CA TYR A 29 8.66 3.40 4.71
C TYR A 29 8.13 1.99 4.51
N ALA A 30 9.04 1.03 4.38
CA ALA A 30 8.70 -0.39 4.43
C ALA A 30 8.99 -0.88 5.84
N ILE A 31 7.92 -1.13 6.60
CA ILE A 31 8.00 -1.49 8.01
C ILE A 31 7.52 -2.92 8.19
N ASP A 32 8.38 -3.76 8.73
CA ASP A 32 7.97 -5.03 9.30
C ASP A 32 7.09 -4.76 10.51
N LEU A 33 5.82 -5.17 10.43
CA LEU A 33 4.84 -4.89 11.48
C LEU A 33 5.24 -5.51 12.82
N ASP A 34 6.00 -6.61 12.81
CA ASP A 34 6.49 -7.26 14.03
C ASP A 34 7.68 -6.49 14.64
N GLU A 35 8.36 -5.62 13.87
CA GLU A 35 9.46 -4.77 14.35
C GLU A 35 8.99 -3.43 14.94
N LEU A 36 7.74 -3.01 14.71
CA LEU A 36 7.21 -1.70 15.11
C LEU A 36 7.50 -1.31 16.59
N PRO A 37 7.24 -2.19 17.59
CA PRO A 37 7.54 -1.87 18.98
C PRO A 37 9.04 -1.62 19.21
N SER A 38 9.90 -2.39 18.55
CA SER A 38 11.35 -2.28 18.67
C SER A 38 11.89 -1.03 17.98
N ILE A 39 11.39 -0.68 16.80
CA ILE A 39 11.78 0.54 16.07
C ILE A 39 11.44 1.77 16.89
N SER A 40 10.24 1.82 17.50
CA SER A 40 9.82 2.95 18.33
C SER A 40 10.68 3.20 19.56
N LYS A 41 11.40 2.19 20.04
CA LYS A 41 12.34 2.31 21.17
C LYS A 41 13.75 2.72 20.74
N LYS A 42 14.17 2.30 19.54
CA LYS A 42 15.56 2.45 19.07
C LYS A 42 15.79 3.70 18.22
N ILE A 43 14.80 4.09 17.42
CA ILE A 43 14.95 5.19 16.45
C ILE A 43 14.45 6.50 17.06
N LYS A 44 15.36 7.45 17.24
CA LYS A 44 15.01 8.81 17.67
C LYS A 44 14.03 9.43 16.69
N PHE A 45 13.09 10.23 17.20
CA PHE A 45 12.06 10.93 16.42
C PHE A 45 11.06 10.05 15.66
N PHE A 46 11.11 8.72 15.85
CA PHE A 46 10.07 7.80 15.41
C PHE A 46 9.23 7.34 16.61
N SER A 47 7.92 7.23 16.46
CA SER A 47 7.08 6.62 17.50
C SER A 47 5.94 5.76 16.94
N HIS A 48 5.51 4.79 17.74
CA HIS A 48 4.33 3.97 17.48
C HIS A 48 3.22 4.35 18.45
N ASN A 49 2.03 4.64 17.94
CA ASN A 49 0.83 5.08 18.68
C ASN A 49 1.00 6.37 19.52
N LYS A 50 2.03 7.18 19.27
CA LYS A 50 2.28 8.48 19.93
C LYS A 50 2.59 9.57 18.89
N PRO A 51 2.45 10.88 19.20
CA PRO A 51 2.94 11.93 18.33
C PRO A 51 4.49 11.96 18.32
N ASN A 52 5.09 12.28 17.16
CA ASN A 52 6.53 12.53 16.98
C ASN A 52 6.77 13.18 15.59
N ILE A 53 8.03 13.39 15.19
CA ILE A 53 8.37 13.84 13.83
C ILE A 53 7.88 12.81 12.81
N ILE A 54 8.19 11.53 13.02
CA ILE A 54 7.64 10.43 12.24
C ILE A 54 6.83 9.54 13.19
N SER A 55 5.58 9.23 12.83
CA SER A 55 4.82 8.28 13.63
C SER A 55 3.89 7.39 12.83
N ILE A 56 3.72 6.17 13.33
CA ILE A 56 2.72 5.21 12.88
C ILE A 56 1.71 5.06 14.00
N LYS A 57 0.42 5.27 13.72
CA LYS A 57 -0.65 4.98 14.67
C LYS A 57 -1.56 3.93 14.08
N ASN A 58 -1.89 2.91 14.85
CA ASN A 58 -2.71 1.78 14.41
C ASN A 58 -4.06 2.24 13.81
N LYS A 59 -4.67 3.27 14.39
CA LYS A 59 -5.96 3.84 13.95
C LYS A 59 -5.96 4.47 12.55
N ASP A 60 -4.77 4.65 11.97
CA ASP A 60 -4.61 5.26 10.64
C ASP A 60 -4.66 4.23 9.51
N TYR A 61 -4.78 2.94 9.84
CA TYR A 61 -4.67 1.83 8.90
C TYR A 61 -5.82 0.85 9.11
N LEU A 62 -6.42 0.43 8.00
CA LEU A 62 -7.45 -0.61 7.82
C LEU A 62 -8.80 -0.25 8.44
N ASP A 63 -8.80 0.18 9.69
CA ASP A 63 -9.96 0.67 10.43
C ASP A 63 -9.52 1.63 11.56
N SER A 64 -10.47 2.26 12.25
CA SER A 64 -10.18 3.20 13.33
C SER A 64 -9.96 2.56 14.72
N SER A 65 -9.99 1.22 14.83
CA SER A 65 -9.83 0.52 16.11
C SER A 65 -8.41 0.65 16.68
N SER A 66 -8.21 0.28 17.94
CA SER A 66 -6.92 0.32 18.63
C SER A 66 -6.03 -0.91 18.37
N ASN A 67 -6.60 -1.99 17.78
CA ASN A 67 -5.90 -3.24 17.47
C ASN A 67 -4.61 -2.98 16.68
N THR A 68 -3.64 -3.90 16.74
CA THR A 68 -2.44 -3.80 15.92
C THR A 68 -2.80 -3.87 14.43
N ILE A 69 -1.96 -3.27 13.58
CA ILE A 69 -2.19 -3.27 12.13
C ILE A 69 -2.27 -4.71 11.59
N LYS A 70 -1.46 -5.63 12.14
CA LYS A 70 -1.45 -7.04 11.73
C LYS A 70 -2.73 -7.77 12.15
N GLU A 71 -3.25 -7.53 13.37
CA GLU A 71 -4.54 -8.07 13.82
C GLU A 71 -5.69 -7.57 12.96
N LYS A 72 -5.74 -6.27 12.64
CA LYS A 72 -6.77 -5.70 11.76
C LYS A 72 -6.75 -6.32 10.37
N LEU A 73 -5.54 -6.52 9.83
CA LEU A 73 -5.37 -7.15 8.52
C LEU A 73 -5.91 -8.58 8.53
N ASN A 74 -5.58 -9.35 9.57
CA ASN A 74 -6.08 -10.71 9.75
C ASN A 74 -7.61 -10.75 9.95
N ASN A 75 -8.18 -9.85 10.74
CA ASN A 75 -9.63 -9.73 10.89
C ASN A 75 -10.31 -9.43 9.55
N TRP A 76 -9.73 -8.53 8.74
CA TRP A 76 -10.23 -8.24 7.40
C TRP A 76 -10.12 -9.44 6.47
N LEU A 77 -9.00 -10.18 6.49
CA LEU A 77 -8.81 -11.40 5.70
C LEU A 77 -9.86 -12.45 6.03
N ILE A 78 -10.05 -12.77 7.32
CA ILE A 78 -11.05 -13.73 7.80
C ILE A 78 -12.45 -13.33 7.36
N LYS A 79 -12.82 -12.06 7.56
CA LYS A 79 -14.13 -11.52 7.14
C LYS A 79 -14.40 -11.69 5.65
N ASN A 80 -13.34 -11.71 4.83
CA ASN A 80 -13.43 -11.88 3.37
C ASN A 80 -13.15 -13.33 2.91
N GLY A 81 -13.18 -14.30 3.82
CA GLY A 81 -13.05 -15.74 3.50
C GLY A 81 -11.62 -16.22 3.28
N TYR A 82 -10.61 -15.48 3.75
CA TYR A 82 -9.20 -15.89 3.70
C TYR A 82 -8.73 -16.37 5.08
N PRO A 83 -7.81 -17.34 5.15
CA PRO A 83 -7.23 -17.76 6.42
C PRO A 83 -6.39 -16.63 7.04
N THR A 84 -6.17 -16.72 8.35
CA THR A 84 -5.21 -15.89 9.07
C THR A 84 -3.83 -15.98 8.43
N HIS A 85 -3.16 -14.84 8.29
CA HIS A 85 -1.79 -14.77 7.85
C HIS A 85 -0.85 -14.79 9.06
N GLU A 86 -0.18 -15.92 9.25
CA GLU A 86 0.78 -16.14 10.34
C GLU A 86 2.19 -15.62 10.02
N GLY A 87 2.47 -15.40 8.74
CA GLY A 87 3.79 -14.96 8.29
C GLY A 87 4.08 -13.48 8.56
N ARG A 88 5.22 -13.03 8.05
CA ARG A 88 5.62 -11.62 8.15
C ARG A 88 4.74 -10.76 7.26
N VAL A 89 4.50 -9.52 7.70
CA VAL A 89 3.84 -8.48 6.90
C VAL A 89 4.74 -7.26 6.85
N ILE A 90 5.15 -6.88 5.64
CA ILE A 90 5.84 -5.60 5.39
C ILE A 90 4.81 -4.58 4.90
N LEU A 91 4.62 -3.53 5.68
CA LEU A 91 3.81 -2.37 5.33
C LEU A 91 4.66 -1.35 4.59
N LEU A 92 4.40 -1.12 3.31
CA LEU A 92 4.94 -0.02 2.53
C LEU A 92 3.96 1.15 2.58
N THR A 93 4.34 2.24 3.24
CA THR A 93 3.44 3.36 3.59
C THR A 93 4.13 4.73 3.63
N MET A 94 3.31 5.79 3.61
CA MET A 94 3.69 7.13 4.04
C MET A 94 3.19 7.36 5.48
N PRO A 95 4.07 7.28 6.50
CA PRO A 95 3.68 7.48 7.89
C PRO A 95 3.30 8.94 8.15
N ARG A 96 2.81 9.23 9.36
CA ARG A 96 2.60 10.62 9.77
C ARG A 96 3.93 11.35 9.82
N ILE A 97 3.94 12.57 9.26
CA ILE A 97 5.04 13.52 9.39
C ILE A 97 4.53 14.72 10.18
N LEU A 98 5.23 15.08 11.26
CA LEU A 98 4.81 16.12 12.22
C LEU A 98 3.35 15.91 12.67
N ASN A 99 3.00 14.65 12.94
CA ASN A 99 1.67 14.19 13.34
C ASN A 99 0.55 14.45 12.31
N ARG A 100 0.86 14.90 11.09
CA ARG A 100 -0.09 15.02 9.97
C ARG A 100 -0.02 13.76 9.11
N ILE A 101 -1.18 13.26 8.69
CA ILE A 101 -1.26 12.09 7.82
C ILE A 101 -1.62 12.53 6.40
N PHE A 102 -0.83 12.07 5.43
CA PHE A 102 -1.17 12.10 4.02
C PHE A 102 -0.76 10.76 3.44
N ASN A 103 -1.70 9.83 3.43
CA ASN A 103 -1.43 8.43 3.14
C ASN A 103 -2.46 7.89 2.13
N PRO A 104 -2.30 8.18 0.83
CA PRO A 104 -3.30 7.86 -0.17
C PRO A 104 -3.40 6.35 -0.46
N ILE A 105 -2.32 5.60 -0.23
CA ILE A 105 -2.24 4.18 -0.53
C ILE A 105 -1.21 3.47 0.35
N ASN A 106 -1.59 2.32 0.89
CA ASN A 106 -0.72 1.41 1.62
C ASN A 106 -0.63 0.06 0.91
N PHE A 107 0.55 -0.55 0.95
CA PHE A 107 0.75 -1.90 0.45
C PHE A 107 1.20 -2.80 1.61
N TYR A 108 0.45 -3.86 1.85
CA TYR A 108 0.79 -4.91 2.80
C TYR A 108 1.35 -6.08 2.00
N PHE A 109 2.67 -6.26 2.01
CA PHE A 109 3.31 -7.43 1.43
C PHE A 109 3.28 -8.56 2.46
N LEU A 110 2.58 -9.64 2.13
CA LEU A 110 2.43 -10.82 2.97
C LEU A 110 3.47 -11.84 2.54
N LEU A 111 4.40 -12.14 3.43
CA LEU A 111 5.42 -13.18 3.24
C LEU A 111 5.02 -14.43 4.00
N ASP A 112 5.24 -15.60 3.41
CA ASP A 112 5.02 -16.88 4.10
C ASP A 112 6.01 -17.11 5.25
N VAL A 113 5.88 -18.24 5.94
CA VAL A 113 6.77 -18.63 7.06
C VAL A 113 8.23 -18.79 6.61
N GLY A 114 8.45 -19.08 5.32
CA GLY A 114 9.77 -19.14 4.69
C GLY A 114 10.33 -17.79 4.24
N ASN A 115 9.66 -16.68 4.56
CA ASN A 115 9.97 -15.32 4.08
C ASN A 115 9.94 -15.17 2.56
N LYS A 116 9.13 -15.97 1.86
CA LYS A 116 8.87 -15.78 0.43
C LYS A 116 7.61 -14.97 0.22
N TYR A 117 7.61 -14.12 -0.81
CA TYR A 117 6.43 -13.35 -1.17
C TYR A 117 5.25 -14.27 -1.51
N SER A 118 4.14 -14.13 -0.79
CA SER A 118 2.92 -14.90 -1.01
C SER A 118 1.88 -14.09 -1.77
N ARG A 119 1.54 -12.90 -1.27
CA ARG A 119 0.52 -12.01 -1.83
C ARG A 119 0.66 -10.59 -1.29
N ALA A 120 -0.19 -9.69 -1.77
CA ALA A 120 -0.33 -8.36 -1.19
C ALA A 120 -1.79 -7.97 -0.95
N VAL A 121 -2.00 -7.07 0.01
CA VAL A 121 -3.25 -6.31 0.18
C VAL A 121 -2.92 -4.85 -0.06
N ILE A 122 -3.77 -4.15 -0.80
CA ILE A 122 -3.65 -2.72 -1.05
C ILE A 122 -4.79 -2.03 -0.33
N GLU A 123 -4.48 -1.11 0.57
CA GLU A 123 -5.46 -0.19 1.12
C GLU A 123 -5.36 1.14 0.38
N VAL A 124 -6.48 1.57 -0.21
CA VAL A 124 -6.61 2.84 -0.88
C VAL A 124 -7.45 3.75 0.00
N ASN A 125 -6.93 4.94 0.33
CA ASN A 125 -7.61 5.93 1.15
C ASN A 125 -8.12 7.08 0.30
N ASN A 126 -9.27 7.64 0.64
CA ASN A 126 -9.79 8.85 0.02
C ASN A 126 -9.61 10.09 0.91
N THR A 127 -9.91 11.26 0.36
CA THR A 127 -9.78 12.54 1.08
C THR A 127 -10.87 12.76 2.14
N PHE A 128 -11.88 11.88 2.22
CA PHE A 128 -12.96 11.93 3.20
C PHE A 128 -12.69 11.04 4.42
N GLY A 129 -11.53 10.37 4.47
CA GLY A 129 -11.14 9.51 5.59
C GLY A 129 -11.71 8.09 5.50
N GLU A 130 -12.26 7.69 4.35
CA GLU A 130 -12.66 6.31 4.09
C GLU A 130 -11.49 5.55 3.47
N SER A 131 -11.51 4.22 3.61
CA SER A 131 -10.55 3.33 3.00
C SER A 131 -11.24 2.13 2.34
N HIS A 132 -10.56 1.54 1.35
CA HIS A 132 -10.97 0.28 0.74
C HIS A 132 -9.78 -0.60 0.47
N LEU A 133 -9.95 -1.90 0.71
CA LEU A 133 -8.89 -2.88 0.59
C LEU A 133 -9.09 -3.79 -0.63
N TYR A 134 -8.06 -3.90 -1.45
CA TYR A 134 -7.97 -4.86 -2.54
C TYR A 134 -6.99 -5.97 -2.16
N ILE A 135 -7.47 -7.21 -2.04
CA ILE A 135 -6.57 -8.37 -1.94
C ILE A 135 -6.08 -8.78 -3.33
N LEU A 136 -4.77 -8.87 -3.49
CA LEU A 136 -4.15 -9.30 -4.73
C LEU A 136 -3.88 -10.81 -4.67
N ASN A 137 -4.88 -11.57 -5.13
CA ASN A 137 -4.81 -13.02 -5.28
C ASN A 137 -4.71 -13.40 -6.77
N ASN A 138 -4.47 -14.69 -7.04
CA ASN A 138 -4.37 -15.26 -8.39
C ASN A 138 -3.35 -14.51 -9.27
N LEU A 139 -2.20 -14.19 -8.68
CA LEU A 139 -1.16 -13.39 -9.30
C LEU A 139 -0.57 -14.09 -10.52
N LYS A 140 -0.64 -13.44 -11.68
CA LYS A 140 0.02 -13.86 -12.91
C LYS A 140 1.39 -13.20 -13.04
N ASN A 141 2.37 -13.92 -13.55
CA ASN A 141 3.69 -13.36 -13.82
C ASN A 141 3.63 -12.41 -15.05
N LYS A 142 4.18 -11.21 -14.91
CA LYS A 142 4.40 -10.20 -15.96
C LYS A 142 5.85 -9.74 -15.84
N GLY A 143 6.78 -10.53 -16.40
CA GLY A 143 8.21 -10.34 -16.16
C GLY A 143 8.55 -10.47 -14.67
N LYS A 144 9.17 -9.43 -14.09
CA LYS A 144 9.48 -9.36 -12.65
C LYS A 144 8.28 -8.96 -11.78
N LEU A 145 7.16 -8.54 -12.38
CA LEU A 145 5.96 -8.11 -11.66
C LEU A 145 4.93 -9.24 -11.56
N LYS A 146 4.15 -9.20 -10.49
CA LYS A 146 2.98 -10.02 -10.23
C LYS A 146 1.74 -9.19 -10.50
N SER A 147 0.80 -9.76 -11.26
CA SER A 147 -0.31 -9.01 -11.83
C SER A 147 -1.66 -9.61 -11.48
N THR A 148 -2.64 -8.77 -11.18
CA THR A 148 -4.04 -9.19 -11.00
C THR A 148 -4.99 -8.04 -11.32
N SER A 149 -6.25 -8.38 -11.60
CA SER A 149 -7.29 -7.41 -11.93
C SER A 149 -8.39 -7.43 -10.88
N LYS A 150 -8.90 -6.26 -10.50
CA LYS A 150 -10.02 -6.10 -9.56
C LYS A 150 -11.02 -5.07 -10.06
N PRO A 151 -12.33 -5.32 -9.94
CA PRO A 151 -13.33 -4.29 -10.17
C PRO A 151 -13.04 -3.04 -9.34
N LYS A 152 -13.24 -1.85 -9.90
CA LYS A 152 -13.09 -0.61 -9.13
C LYS A 152 -14.26 -0.51 -8.15
N GLN A 153 -13.98 -0.63 -6.87
CA GLN A 153 -14.99 -0.67 -5.80
C GLN A 153 -14.84 0.49 -4.81
N PHE A 154 -14.04 1.51 -5.15
CA PHE A 154 -13.81 2.65 -4.26
C PHE A 154 -13.71 3.99 -4.98
N HIS A 155 -14.37 5.00 -4.40
CA HIS A 155 -14.26 6.40 -4.81
C HIS A 155 -13.06 7.05 -4.12
N VAL A 156 -11.97 7.18 -4.86
CA VAL A 156 -10.82 8.01 -4.43
C VAL A 156 -11.10 9.52 -4.59
N SER A 157 -12.18 9.87 -5.29
CA SER A 157 -12.65 11.24 -5.51
C SER A 157 -14.15 11.21 -5.89
N PRO A 158 -14.97 12.18 -5.45
CA PRO A 158 -16.39 12.22 -5.76
C PRO A 158 -16.66 12.56 -7.23
N PHE A 159 -15.66 13.07 -7.95
CA PHE A 159 -15.77 13.45 -9.37
C PHE A 159 -15.41 12.32 -10.34
N ASN A 160 -15.03 11.13 -9.84
CA ASN A 160 -14.64 9.99 -10.65
C ASN A 160 -15.72 8.90 -10.65
N SER A 161 -16.12 8.42 -11.83
CA SER A 161 -17.10 7.32 -11.95
C SER A 161 -16.53 6.01 -11.39
N MET A 162 -17.41 5.10 -10.96
CA MET A 162 -17.05 3.78 -10.40
C MET A 162 -16.73 2.75 -11.45
N ASP A 163 -16.96 3.06 -12.72
CA ASP A 163 -16.89 2.10 -13.80
C ASP A 163 -15.44 1.70 -14.08
N GLY A 164 -15.26 0.41 -14.39
CA GLY A 164 -13.99 -0.15 -14.80
C GLY A 164 -13.36 -1.08 -13.78
N HIS A 165 -12.10 -1.42 -14.03
CA HIS A 165 -11.30 -2.29 -13.20
C HIS A 165 -9.87 -1.74 -13.07
N TYR A 166 -9.24 -2.04 -11.94
CA TYR A 166 -7.83 -1.80 -11.74
C TYR A 166 -7.03 -3.03 -12.15
N ASN A 167 -6.00 -2.85 -12.97
CA ASN A 167 -4.92 -3.83 -13.08
C ASN A 167 -3.80 -3.38 -12.16
N PHE A 168 -3.49 -4.24 -11.20
CA PHE A 168 -2.39 -4.05 -10.27
C PHE A 168 -1.19 -4.86 -10.73
N HIS A 169 -0.02 -4.25 -10.78
CA HIS A 169 1.26 -4.92 -11.02
C HIS A 169 2.24 -4.56 -9.90
N LEU A 170 2.77 -5.55 -9.20
CA LEU A 170 3.68 -5.32 -8.08
C LEU A 170 4.90 -6.21 -8.20
N SER A 171 6.09 -5.67 -7.93
CA SER A 171 7.27 -6.49 -7.67
C SER A 171 7.15 -7.19 -6.32
N GLU A 172 8.06 -8.11 -6.05
CA GLU A 172 8.34 -8.51 -4.67
C GLU A 172 9.01 -7.35 -3.91
N ILE A 173 9.02 -7.40 -2.58
CA ILE A 173 9.71 -6.44 -1.74
C ILE A 173 11.21 -6.83 -1.65
N GLY A 174 12.14 -5.90 -1.86
CA GLY A 174 13.57 -6.24 -1.95
C GLY A 174 14.49 -5.03 -1.82
N ASP A 175 15.52 -4.93 -2.66
CA ASP A 175 16.33 -3.70 -2.76
C ASP A 175 15.64 -2.64 -3.64
N GLU A 176 14.71 -3.09 -4.49
CA GLU A 176 13.83 -2.27 -5.30
C GLU A 176 12.38 -2.65 -5.01
N VAL A 177 11.48 -1.69 -5.15
CA VAL A 177 10.04 -1.93 -5.15
C VAL A 177 9.38 -1.18 -6.29
N GLN A 178 8.57 -1.89 -7.07
CA GLN A 178 7.83 -1.34 -8.20
C GLN A 178 6.35 -1.68 -8.03
N THR A 179 5.49 -0.68 -8.15
CA THR A 179 4.04 -0.87 -8.23
C THR A 179 3.49 -0.08 -9.40
N GLU A 180 2.62 -0.69 -10.18
CA GLU A 180 1.87 -0.06 -11.26
C GLU A 180 0.38 -0.32 -11.06
N ILE A 181 -0.42 0.70 -11.30
CA ILE A 181 -1.87 0.65 -11.19
C ILE A 181 -2.45 1.28 -12.45
N GLU A 182 -3.17 0.47 -13.22
CA GLU A 182 -3.89 0.89 -14.41
C GLU A 182 -5.38 0.94 -14.10
N LEU A 183 -6.06 2.02 -14.45
CA LEU A 183 -7.51 2.08 -14.50
C LEU A 183 -7.98 1.85 -15.93
N ILE A 184 -8.68 0.74 -16.16
CA ILE A 184 -9.31 0.43 -17.45
C ILE A 184 -10.81 0.70 -17.35
N ARG A 185 -11.36 1.46 -18.29
CA ARG A 185 -12.80 1.68 -18.45
C ARG A 185 -13.16 1.56 -19.93
N ASP A 186 -14.24 0.86 -20.25
CA ASP A 186 -14.68 0.62 -21.63
C ASP A 186 -13.55 0.09 -22.54
N ASN A 187 -12.76 -0.86 -22.03
CA ASN A 187 -11.57 -1.42 -22.69
C ASN A 187 -10.49 -0.39 -23.07
N ARG A 188 -10.45 0.76 -22.40
CA ARG A 188 -9.45 1.82 -22.60
C ARG A 188 -8.70 2.10 -21.31
N LEU A 189 -7.39 2.31 -21.43
CA LEU A 189 -6.57 2.78 -20.33
C LEU A 189 -6.86 4.26 -20.05
N VAL A 190 -7.45 4.55 -18.89
CA VAL A 190 -7.86 5.91 -18.48
C VAL A 190 -6.76 6.58 -17.66
N MET A 191 -6.17 5.85 -16.73
CA MET A 191 -5.15 6.36 -15.82
C MET A 191 -4.10 5.27 -15.56
N PHE A 192 -2.86 5.70 -15.45
CA PHE A 192 -1.72 4.87 -15.11
C PHE A 192 -0.92 5.56 -14.02
N THR A 193 -0.69 4.84 -12.92
CA THR A 193 0.16 5.29 -11.81
C THR A 193 1.28 4.29 -11.63
N GLN A 194 2.49 4.80 -11.43
CA GLN A 194 3.65 3.99 -11.10
C GLN A 194 4.37 4.56 -9.87
N LEU A 195 4.92 3.67 -9.07
CA LEU A 195 5.85 3.97 -7.99
C LEU A 195 7.05 3.06 -8.17
N ASN A 196 8.24 3.66 -8.28
CA ASN A 196 9.51 2.96 -8.34
C ASN A 196 10.37 3.44 -7.17
N GLY A 197 10.74 2.54 -6.28
CA GLY A 197 11.51 2.83 -5.07
C GLY A 197 12.80 2.05 -5.02
N PHE A 198 13.86 2.72 -4.56
CA PHE A 198 15.15 2.10 -4.26
C PHE A 198 15.43 2.22 -2.77
N LYS A 199 15.84 1.10 -2.16
CA LYS A 199 16.15 1.02 -0.74
C LYS A 199 17.33 1.95 -0.43
N SER A 200 17.17 2.76 0.61
CA SER A 200 18.19 3.70 1.10
C SER A 200 18.94 3.18 2.30
#